data_AF-A0A914R3Q9-F1
#
_entry.id   AF-A0A914R3Q9-F1
#
_cell.length_a   1.000
_cell.length_b   1.000
_cell.length_c   1.000
_cell.angle_alpha   90.00
_cell.angle_beta   90.00
_cell.angle_gamma   90.00
#
_symmetry.space_group_name_H-M   'P 1'
#
loop_
_entity.id
_entity.type
_entity.pdbx_description
1 polymer ?
#
loop_
_entity_poly.entity_id
_entity_poly.type
_entity_poly.pdbx_seq_one_letter_code
_entity_poly.pdbx_strand_id
1 'polypeptide(L)'
;MIVVSPHGYVDVPEQNIRIFDHFVYSHLRHVSPIPNVKIYYTAKNIGDMPPWYFYRKSDIEDERKQIPRPSETIRHAGLSGYNNEYPDMLGLFLAFGPLFRSGMRKGPANLVDIYELMCSILRLDCPPSFGNLTNIDDVFVEDALPTMKTMLIEDD
;
A
#
# COMPACT_ATOMS: atom_id res chain seq x y z
N MET A 1 17.21 -2.84 -14.18
CA MET A 1 16.64 -1.57 -13.67
C MET A 1 15.20 -1.82 -13.27
N ILE A 2 14.80 -1.34 -12.09
CA ILE A 2 13.42 -1.35 -11.62
C ILE A 2 13.07 0.10 -11.28
N VAL A 3 11.92 0.58 -11.74
CA VAL A 3 11.37 1.90 -11.42
C VAL A 3 10.04 1.69 -10.72
N VAL A 4 9.89 2.27 -9.54
CA VAL A 4 8.71 2.09 -8.68
C VAL A 4 8.22 3.45 -8.19
N SER A 5 6.90 3.63 -8.14
CA SER A 5 6.26 4.70 -7.36
C SER A 5 5.55 4.09 -6.15
N PRO A 6 5.69 4.67 -4.94
CA PRO A 6 5.07 4.11 -3.74
C PRO A 6 3.54 4.15 -3.78
N HIS A 7 2.94 5.16 -4.41
CA HIS A 7 1.50 5.37 -4.51
C HIS A 7 1.15 6.35 -5.62
N GLY A 8 -0.14 6.36 -5.99
CA GLY A 8 -0.72 7.37 -6.87
C GLY A 8 -1.28 8.59 -6.11
N TYR A 9 -2.04 9.41 -6.84
CA TYR A 9 -2.67 10.64 -6.37
C TYR A 9 -4.06 10.80 -6.99
N VAL A 10 -4.97 11.44 -6.26
CA VAL A 10 -6.30 11.80 -6.73
C VAL A 10 -6.54 13.29 -6.53
N ASP A 11 -7.20 13.93 -7.49
CA ASP A 11 -7.66 15.31 -7.33
C ASP A 11 -8.91 15.34 -6.44
N VAL A 12 -8.92 16.25 -5.46
CA VAL A 12 -10.00 16.36 -4.48
C VAL A 12 -10.68 17.71 -4.61
N PRO A 13 -11.90 17.76 -5.17
CA PRO A 13 -12.60 19.02 -5.34
C PRO A 13 -13.05 19.57 -3.99
N GLU A 14 -13.16 20.90 -3.87
CA GLU A 14 -13.53 21.57 -2.63
C GLU A 14 -14.87 21.08 -2.07
N GLN A 15 -15.82 20.70 -2.94
CA GLN A 15 -17.11 20.14 -2.54
C GLN A 15 -17.01 18.80 -1.80
N ASN A 16 -15.86 18.12 -1.87
CA ASN A 16 -15.61 16.84 -1.21
C ASN A 16 -14.76 16.99 0.06
N ILE A 17 -14.36 18.21 0.45
CA ILE A 17 -13.65 18.47 1.70
C ILE A 17 -14.66 18.50 2.86
N ARG A 18 -14.37 17.78 3.94
CA ARG A 18 -15.17 17.76 5.17
C ARG A 18 -14.27 18.11 6.35
N ILE A 19 -14.68 19.13 7.10
CA ILE A 19 -13.94 19.61 8.28
C ILE A 19 -14.69 19.15 9.51
N PHE A 20 -13.99 18.47 10.42
CA PHE A 20 -14.53 18.03 11.69
C PHE A 20 -13.99 18.92 12.81
N ASP A 21 -14.88 19.39 13.68
CA ASP A 21 -14.47 19.90 14.98
C ASP A 21 -14.30 18.76 15.99
N HIS A 22 -13.66 19.06 17.12
CA HIS A 22 -13.28 18.07 18.13
C HIS A 22 -14.47 17.37 18.80
N PHE A 23 -15.70 17.90 18.68
CA PHE A 23 -16.88 17.38 19.38
C PHE A 23 -17.66 16.32 18.58
N VAL A 24 -17.39 16.19 17.28
CA VAL A 24 -18.21 15.37 16.39
C VAL A 24 -17.79 13.89 16.38
N TYR A 25 -16.54 13.55 16.73
CA TYR A 25 -15.96 12.22 16.50
C TYR A 25 -16.69 11.05 17.16
N SER A 26 -17.14 11.19 18.42
CA SER A 26 -17.83 10.09 19.14
C SER A 26 -19.24 9.80 18.62
N HIS A 27 -19.88 10.78 17.97
CA HIS A 27 -21.27 10.68 17.49
C HIS A 27 -21.39 10.15 16.05
N LEU A 28 -20.31 10.20 15.26
CA LEU A 28 -20.29 9.75 13.86
C LEU A 28 -20.31 8.21 13.67
N ARG A 29 -20.31 7.44 14.76
CA ARG A 29 -20.30 5.97 14.69
C ARG A 29 -21.67 5.39 14.30
N HIS A 30 -22.74 6.00 14.80
CA HIS A 30 -24.09 5.43 14.73
C HIS A 30 -24.98 6.14 13.72
N VAL A 31 -24.66 7.40 13.45
CA VAL A 31 -25.17 8.12 12.30
C VAL A 31 -23.97 8.22 11.38
N SER A 32 -24.09 7.83 10.11
CA SER A 32 -23.09 8.16 9.10
C SER A 32 -23.60 9.42 8.40
N PRO A 33 -23.57 10.61 9.05
CA PRO A 33 -24.18 11.81 8.49
C PRO A 33 -23.41 12.32 7.28
N ILE A 34 -22.24 11.74 6.99
CA ILE A 34 -21.38 12.12 5.89
C ILE A 34 -21.43 11.01 4.84
N PRO A 35 -21.98 11.31 3.65
CA PRO A 35 -21.98 10.37 2.54
C PRO A 35 -20.54 9.92 2.23
N ASN A 36 -20.36 8.62 2.00
CA ASN A 36 -19.10 8.01 1.55
C ASN A 36 -17.94 8.07 2.55
N VAL A 37 -18.21 8.33 3.84
CA VAL A 37 -17.20 8.21 4.90
C VAL A 37 -17.59 7.09 5.87
N LYS A 38 -16.66 6.19 6.12
CA LYS A 38 -16.82 5.12 7.11
C LYS A 38 -15.71 5.21 8.15
N ILE A 39 -16.11 5.15 9.42
CA ILE A 39 -15.21 5.25 10.56
C ILE A 39 -14.91 3.84 11.07
N TYR A 40 -13.63 3.60 11.35
CA TYR A 40 -13.14 2.35 11.91
C TYR A 40 -12.32 2.62 13.17
N TYR A 41 -12.41 1.73 14.14
CA TYR A 41 -11.43 1.64 15.22
C TYR A 41 -10.19 0.89 14.71
N THR A 42 -9.02 1.43 15.03
CA THR A 42 -7.72 0.82 14.73
C THR A 42 -7.05 0.27 15.99
N ALA A 43 -7.61 0.54 17.18
CA ALA A 43 -7.08 0.11 18.45
C ALA A 43 -6.96 -1.42 18.56
N LYS A 44 -5.88 -1.85 19.22
CA LYS A 44 -5.60 -3.26 19.49
C LYS A 44 -6.81 -3.91 20.19
N ASN A 45 -7.22 -5.09 19.72
CA ASN A 45 -8.33 -5.90 20.23
C ASN A 45 -9.77 -5.36 20.04
N ILE A 46 -9.96 -4.09 19.68
CA ILE A 46 -11.29 -3.48 19.47
C ILE A 46 -11.50 -3.02 18.01
N GLY A 47 -10.42 -3.03 17.21
CA GLY A 47 -10.44 -2.52 15.85
C GLY A 47 -11.27 -3.35 14.86
N ASP A 48 -12.16 -2.68 14.17
CA ASP A 48 -13.07 -3.21 13.14
C ASP A 48 -12.62 -2.89 11.70
N MET A 49 -11.42 -2.32 11.55
CA MET A 49 -10.80 -2.11 10.25
C MET A 49 -10.65 -3.44 9.51
N PRO A 50 -10.96 -3.49 8.20
CA PRO A 50 -10.87 -4.74 7.46
C PRO A 50 -9.48 -5.37 7.51
N PRO A 51 -9.39 -6.70 7.63
CA PRO A 51 -8.12 -7.38 7.92
C PRO A 51 -7.05 -7.18 6.85
N TRP A 52 -7.45 -7.01 5.59
CA TRP A 52 -6.55 -6.88 4.45
C TRP A 52 -5.75 -5.56 4.42
N TYR A 53 -6.07 -4.59 5.28
CA TYR A 53 -5.23 -3.39 5.43
C TYR A 53 -3.99 -3.62 6.29
N PHE A 54 -3.94 -4.71 7.06
CA PHE A 54 -2.83 -5.01 8.00
C PHE A 54 -2.46 -3.87 8.97
N TYR A 55 -3.37 -2.95 9.25
CA TYR A 55 -3.10 -1.69 9.97
C TYR A 55 -3.36 -1.73 11.49
N ARG A 56 -3.62 -2.92 12.06
CA ARG A 56 -4.10 -3.09 13.46
C ARG A 56 -3.03 -3.45 14.49
N LYS A 57 -1.79 -3.74 14.04
CA LYS A 57 -0.74 -4.34 14.88
C LYS A 57 0.35 -3.36 15.34
N SER A 58 0.16 -2.07 15.12
CA SER A 58 1.11 -1.04 15.52
C SER A 58 0.69 -0.43 16.86
N ASP A 59 1.57 -0.49 17.86
CA ASP A 59 1.42 0.21 19.14
C ASP A 59 1.91 1.68 19.04
N ILE A 60 2.08 2.22 17.82
CA ILE A 60 2.46 3.62 17.60
C ILE A 60 1.23 4.51 17.88
N GLU A 61 1.03 4.81 19.17
CA GLU A 61 0.34 6.00 19.63
C GLU A 61 1.22 7.22 19.31
N ASP A 62 1.09 7.72 18.08
CA ASP A 62 1.72 8.98 17.73
C ASP A 62 0.70 10.09 17.97
N GLU A 63 0.91 10.87 19.05
CA GLU A 63 0.14 12.08 19.36
C GLU A 63 0.14 13.11 18.20
N ARG A 64 1.02 12.93 17.20
CA ARG A 64 1.06 13.73 15.97
C ARG A 64 0.17 13.20 14.85
N LYS A 65 -0.48 12.03 14.98
CA LYS A 65 -1.54 11.58 14.07
C LYS A 65 -2.78 12.46 14.27
N GLN A 66 -2.67 13.71 13.87
CA GLN A 66 -3.78 14.66 13.84
C GLN A 66 -4.50 14.46 12.51
N ILE A 67 -5.83 14.50 12.55
CA ILE A 67 -6.60 14.88 11.36
C ILE A 67 -6.03 16.24 10.96
N PRO A 68 -5.56 16.42 9.70
CA PRO A 68 -4.97 17.68 9.28
C PRO A 68 -5.85 18.84 9.70
N ARG A 69 -5.29 19.80 10.44
CA ARG A 69 -6.04 21.01 10.76
C ARG A 69 -6.42 21.66 9.43
N PRO A 70 -7.68 22.05 9.24
CA PRO A 70 -8.10 22.69 8.00
C PRO A 70 -7.22 23.92 7.79
N SER A 71 -6.39 23.87 6.75
CA SER A 71 -5.66 25.06 6.31
C SER A 71 -6.67 25.92 5.57
N GLU A 72 -6.84 27.16 6.02
CA GLU A 72 -7.71 28.16 5.38
C GLU A 72 -7.28 28.52 3.95
N THR A 73 -6.15 27.97 3.46
CA THR A 73 -5.53 28.31 2.19
C THR A 73 -5.37 27.15 1.21
N ILE A 74 -5.79 25.92 1.54
CA ILE A 74 -5.62 24.79 0.61
C ILE A 74 -6.66 24.87 -0.52
N ARG A 75 -6.22 25.46 -1.63
CA ARG A 75 -6.84 25.37 -2.95
C ARG A 75 -6.26 24.15 -3.67
N HIS A 76 -7.13 23.32 -4.24
CA HIS A 76 -6.82 22.23 -5.19
C HIS A 76 -5.56 21.41 -4.85
N ALA A 77 -5.68 20.50 -3.88
CA ALA A 77 -4.60 19.58 -3.53
C ALA A 77 -4.87 18.18 -4.10
N GLY A 78 -3.95 17.70 -4.93
CA GLY A 78 -3.83 16.26 -5.17
C GLY A 78 -3.49 15.57 -3.84
N LEU A 79 -4.29 14.59 -3.44
CA LEU A 79 -4.12 13.85 -2.20
C LEU A 79 -3.80 12.38 -2.46
N SER A 80 -3.17 11.74 -1.48
CA SER A 80 -2.87 10.31 -1.46
C SER A 80 -3.16 9.76 -0.06
N GLY A 81 -3.10 8.43 0.10
CA GLY A 81 -3.38 7.75 1.38
C GLY A 81 -4.82 7.26 1.56
N TYR A 82 -5.62 7.25 0.49
CA TYR A 82 -6.90 6.55 0.46
C TYR A 82 -6.71 5.02 0.40
N ASN A 83 -7.81 4.27 0.28
CA ASN A 83 -7.77 2.81 0.09
C ASN A 83 -6.80 2.45 -1.05
N ASN A 84 -5.84 1.57 -0.76
CA ASN A 84 -4.81 1.12 -1.71
C ASN A 84 -5.37 0.29 -2.87
N GLU A 85 -6.63 -0.14 -2.82
CA GLU A 85 -7.33 -0.80 -3.92
C GLU A 85 -7.90 0.19 -4.95
N TYR A 86 -7.94 1.49 -4.65
CA TYR A 86 -8.44 2.49 -5.60
C TYR A 86 -7.47 2.68 -6.76
N PRO A 87 -7.95 2.72 -8.02
CA PRO A 87 -7.10 2.90 -9.19
C PRO A 87 -6.17 4.13 -9.09
N ASP A 88 -6.67 5.24 -8.55
CA ASP A 88 -5.90 6.48 -8.38
C ASP A 88 -4.77 6.35 -7.35
N MET A 89 -4.84 5.37 -6.44
CA MET A 89 -3.82 5.11 -5.42
C MET A 89 -2.76 4.12 -5.90
N LEU A 90 -2.95 3.45 -7.04
CA LEU A 90 -1.98 2.51 -7.57
C LEU A 90 -0.70 3.23 -7.99
N GLY A 91 0.43 2.66 -7.57
CA GLY A 91 1.76 3.10 -7.98
C GLY A 91 2.15 2.59 -9.37
N LEU A 92 3.34 3.01 -9.80
CA LEU A 92 3.99 2.53 -11.02
C LEU A 92 4.95 1.41 -10.67
N PHE A 93 4.99 0.36 -11.50
CA PHE A 93 6.04 -0.66 -11.48
C PHE A 93 6.51 -0.92 -12.91
N LEU A 94 7.76 -0.60 -13.20
CA LEU A 94 8.41 -0.89 -14.48
C LEU A 94 9.71 -1.63 -14.21
N ALA A 95 9.93 -2.72 -14.94
CA ALA A 95 11.12 -3.52 -14.84
C ALA A 95 11.75 -3.70 -16.24
N PHE A 96 13.06 -3.49 -16.32
CA PHE A 96 13.82 -3.61 -17.55
C PHE A 96 15.18 -4.24 -17.29
N GLY A 97 15.53 -5.27 -18.05
CA GLY A 97 16.80 -5.97 -17.95
C GLY A 97 16.71 -7.41 -18.46
N PRO A 98 17.84 -8.12 -18.51
CA PRO A 98 17.93 -9.46 -19.11
C PRO A 98 17.13 -10.53 -18.36
N LEU A 99 16.80 -10.28 -17.09
CA LEU A 99 16.04 -11.23 -16.25
C LEU A 99 14.53 -11.08 -16.44
N PHE A 100 14.06 -9.95 -16.95
CA PHE A 100 12.63 -9.64 -17.06
C PHE A 100 12.07 -9.97 -18.44
N ARG A 101 10.82 -10.44 -18.50
CA ARG A 101 10.10 -10.66 -19.76
C ARG A 101 9.90 -9.34 -20.50
N SER A 102 10.29 -9.30 -21.78
CA SER A 102 10.08 -8.12 -22.63
C SER A 102 8.61 -8.00 -23.04
N GLY A 103 8.07 -6.77 -23.05
CA GLY A 103 6.71 -6.48 -23.51
C GLY A 103 5.59 -7.01 -22.60
N MET A 104 5.91 -7.56 -21.43
CA MET A 104 4.92 -8.08 -20.50
C MET A 104 4.12 -6.94 -19.85
N ARG A 105 2.80 -7.14 -19.76
CA ARG A 105 1.91 -6.33 -18.92
C ARG A 105 1.44 -7.19 -17.76
N LYS A 106 1.96 -6.91 -16.56
CA LYS A 106 1.50 -7.54 -15.32
C LYS A 106 0.27 -6.80 -14.79
N GLY A 107 -0.62 -7.54 -14.12
CA GLY A 107 -1.62 -6.93 -13.25
C GLY A 107 -0.99 -6.24 -12.02
N PRO A 108 -1.81 -5.71 -11.10
CA PRO A 108 -1.32 -5.12 -9.86
C PRO A 108 -0.44 -6.09 -9.06
N ALA A 109 0.57 -5.55 -8.39
CA ALA A 109 1.43 -6.27 -7.46
C ALA A 109 1.51 -5.49 -6.15
N ASN A 110 1.71 -6.19 -5.03
CA ASN A 110 1.89 -5.49 -3.77
C ASN A 110 3.33 -4.98 -3.67
N LEU A 111 3.49 -3.75 -3.16
CA LEU A 111 4.81 -3.15 -2.97
C LEU A 111 5.70 -4.00 -2.04
N VAL A 112 5.10 -4.72 -1.08
CA VAL A 112 5.83 -5.61 -0.15
C VAL A 112 6.51 -6.79 -0.87
N ASP A 113 5.98 -7.24 -2.00
CA ASP A 113 6.55 -8.37 -2.77
C ASP A 113 7.83 -7.94 -3.52
N ILE A 114 8.07 -6.63 -3.71
CA ILE A 114 9.26 -6.12 -4.41
C ILE A 114 10.54 -6.40 -3.60
N TYR A 115 10.46 -6.48 -2.27
CA TYR A 115 11.61 -6.83 -1.44
C TYR A 115 12.16 -8.21 -1.80
N GLU A 116 11.29 -9.22 -1.80
CA GLU A 116 11.61 -10.61 -2.19
C GLU A 116 12.13 -10.68 -3.63
N LEU A 117 11.52 -9.91 -4.55
CA LEU A 117 11.98 -9.79 -5.93
C LEU A 117 13.42 -9.27 -6.01
N MET A 118 13.75 -8.23 -5.24
CA MET A 118 15.09 -7.66 -5.22
C MET A 118 16.13 -8.62 -4.64
N CYS A 119 15.81 -9.30 -3.52
CA CYS A 119 16.68 -10.35 -2.97
C CYS A 119 17.00 -11.42 -4.01
N SER A 120 15.97 -11.89 -4.72
CA SER A 120 16.09 -12.94 -5.74
C SER A 120 17.01 -12.52 -6.90
N ILE A 121 16.87 -11.28 -7.37
CA ILE A 121 17.72 -10.73 -8.44
C ILE A 121 19.17 -10.59 -7.97
N LEU A 122 19.37 -10.17 -6.73
CA LEU A 122 20.70 -9.93 -6.15
C LEU A 122 21.36 -11.19 -5.58
N ARG A 123 20.62 -12.31 -5.52
CA ARG A 123 21.07 -13.57 -4.91
C ARG A 123 21.45 -13.40 -3.44
N LEU A 124 20.59 -12.70 -2.70
CA LEU A 124 20.74 -12.49 -1.27
C LEU A 124 19.78 -13.40 -0.51
N ASP A 125 20.24 -13.90 0.64
CA ASP A 125 19.33 -14.42 1.65
C ASP A 125 18.43 -13.28 2.13
N CYS A 126 17.13 -13.57 2.18
CA CYS A 126 16.08 -12.58 2.31
C CYS A 126 15.49 -12.68 3.72
N PRO A 127 15.83 -11.74 4.63
CA PRO A 127 15.23 -11.68 5.95
C PRO A 127 13.70 -11.80 5.93
N PRO A 128 13.08 -12.39 6.97
CA PRO A 128 11.64 -12.59 7.00
C PRO A 128 10.86 -11.31 6.70
N SER A 129 10.03 -11.36 5.66
CA SER A 129 9.17 -10.26 5.23
C SER A 129 7.71 -10.70 5.10
N PHE A 130 6.81 -9.75 4.88
CA PHE A 130 5.40 -10.04 4.55
C PHE A 130 5.15 -10.15 3.03
N GLY A 131 6.21 -10.04 2.22
CA GLY A 131 6.15 -10.25 0.78
C GLY A 131 6.23 -11.74 0.43
N ASN A 132 5.85 -12.06 -0.80
CA ASN A 132 6.02 -13.40 -1.33
C ASN A 132 6.42 -13.32 -2.81
N LEU A 133 7.59 -13.89 -3.13
CA LEU A 133 8.13 -13.91 -4.49
C LEU A 133 7.14 -14.50 -5.50
N THR A 134 6.37 -15.52 -5.12
CA THR A 134 5.40 -16.18 -6.02
C THR A 134 4.27 -15.27 -6.49
N ASN A 135 4.04 -14.13 -5.84
CA ASN A 135 3.08 -13.12 -6.30
C ASN A 135 3.59 -12.31 -7.50
N ILE A 136 4.91 -12.29 -7.73
CA ILE A 136 5.59 -11.40 -8.68
C ILE A 136 6.63 -12.09 -9.57
N ASP A 137 6.91 -13.38 -9.39
CA ASP A 137 7.93 -14.11 -10.16
C ASP A 137 7.60 -14.32 -11.64
N ASP A 138 6.32 -14.16 -12.02
CA ASP A 138 5.83 -14.17 -13.39
C ASP A 138 6.49 -13.11 -14.29
N VAL A 139 7.10 -12.07 -13.70
CA VAL A 139 7.86 -11.04 -14.42
C VAL A 139 9.17 -11.56 -15.02
N PHE A 140 9.68 -12.69 -14.55
CA PHE A 140 10.96 -13.24 -14.99
C PHE A 140 10.83 -14.15 -16.21
N VAL A 141 11.86 -14.15 -17.07
CA VAL A 141 11.97 -15.13 -18.15
C VAL A 141 12.08 -16.56 -17.59
N GLU A 142 11.61 -17.57 -18.32
CA GLU A 142 11.54 -18.97 -17.85
C GLU A 142 12.90 -19.49 -17.37
N ASP A 143 13.98 -19.15 -18.07
CA ASP A 143 15.34 -19.59 -17.75
C ASP A 143 15.92 -18.97 -16.46
N ALA A 144 15.35 -17.84 -16.00
CA ALA A 144 15.81 -17.16 -14.78
C ALA A 144 15.20 -17.75 -13.49
N LEU A 145 14.01 -18.36 -13.60
CA LEU A 145 13.24 -18.88 -12.46
C LEU A 145 13.95 -20.01 -11.70
N PRO A 146 14.54 -21.04 -12.35
CA PRO A 146 15.27 -22.10 -11.66
C PRO A 146 16.47 -21.58 -10.88
N THR A 147 17.15 -20.55 -11.39
CA THR A 147 18.32 -19.98 -10.72
C THR A 147 17.95 -19.16 -9.48
N MET A 148 16.72 -18.64 -9.44
CA MET A 148 16.24 -17.81 -8.32
C MET A 148 15.49 -18.59 -7.24
N LYS A 149 14.82 -19.70 -7.59
CA LYS A 149 14.06 -20.51 -6.62
C LYS A 149 14.91 -21.44 -5.76
N THR A 150 16.09 -21.86 -6.23
CA THR A 150 16.95 -22.81 -5.50
C THR A 150 17.40 -22.27 -4.12
N MET A 151 17.50 -20.95 -3.95
CA MET A 151 17.89 -20.34 -2.66
C MET A 151 16.75 -20.26 -1.63
N LEU A 152 15.48 -20.48 -2.01
CA LEU A 152 14.35 -20.48 -1.07
C LEU A 152 14.04 -21.88 -0.50
N ILE A 153 14.72 -22.93 -0.98
CA ILE A 153 14.43 -24.34 -0.66
C ILE A 153 15.57 -24.99 0.17
N GLU A 154 16.71 -24.31 0.33
CA GLU A 154 17.86 -24.89 1.06
C GLU A 154 17.76 -24.79 2.60
N ASP A 155 16.66 -24.26 3.15
CA ASP A 155 16.44 -24.08 4.60
C ASP A 155 15.25 -24.89 5.17
N ASP A 156 15.09 -26.16 4.76
CA ASP A 156 14.17 -27.12 5.40
C ASP A 156 14.94 -28.25 6.14
#